data_AF-A0A9N9YKN9-F1
#
_entry.id   AF-A0A9N9YKN9-F1
#
_cell.length_a   1.000
_cell.length_b   1.000
_cell.length_c   1.000
_cell.angle_alpha   90.00
_cell.angle_beta   90.00
_cell.angle_gamma   90.00
#
_symmetry.space_group_name_H-M   'P 1'
#
loop_
_entity.id
_entity.type
_entity.pdbx_description
1 polymer ?
#
loop_
_entity_poly.entity_id
_entity_poly.type
_entity_poly.pdbx_seq_one_letter_code
_entity_poly.pdbx_strand_id
1 'polypeptide(L)'
;MASSLGLSFARNHISYFAIPAAFACAHIPHLYSVVASQGAYDNSNPRALKDNIASASTLDEEMKQRLIRAKRASENNYETIGLFAAGVAAANQAGAPTCVVNALSWGYVGFRIIYNFVYINLGGIRETHWLRSAVWSVCMWSSVGLFVAAGIYSTKGDYQYELEFENI
;
A
#
# COMPACT_ATOMS: atom_id res chain seq x y z
N MET A 1 -17.32 18.32 -14.87
CA MET A 1 -16.16 19.23 -14.85
C MET A 1 -14.95 18.49 -15.38
N ALA A 2 -14.27 18.99 -16.40
CA ALA A 2 -13.02 18.42 -16.88
C ALA A 2 -11.92 18.69 -15.84
N SER A 3 -11.13 17.68 -15.50
CA SER A 3 -9.93 17.84 -14.67
C SER A 3 -8.92 18.70 -15.43
N SER A 4 -8.26 19.63 -14.75
CA SER A 4 -7.24 20.53 -15.32
C SER A 4 -6.04 19.80 -15.93
N LEU A 5 -5.85 18.52 -15.58
CA LEU A 5 -4.82 17.62 -16.11
C LEU A 5 -5.36 16.64 -17.17
N GLY A 6 -6.62 16.75 -17.58
CA GLY A 6 -7.28 15.78 -18.46
C GLY A 6 -7.52 14.41 -17.81
N LEU A 7 -7.24 14.25 -16.52
CA LEU A 7 -7.39 13.01 -15.76
C LEU A 7 -8.80 12.90 -15.16
N SER A 8 -9.60 11.99 -15.67
CA SER A 8 -10.90 11.63 -15.13
C SER A 8 -10.81 10.31 -14.37
N PHE A 9 -11.23 10.30 -13.10
CA PHE A 9 -11.31 9.10 -12.28
C PHE A 9 -12.15 7.97 -12.92
N ALA A 10 -13.12 8.31 -13.77
CA ALA A 10 -13.97 7.32 -14.42
C ALA A 10 -13.40 6.78 -15.74
N ARG A 11 -12.44 7.47 -16.38
CA ARG A 11 -11.99 7.17 -17.75
C ARG A 11 -10.50 6.89 -17.88
N ASN A 12 -9.68 7.40 -16.98
CA ASN A 12 -8.23 7.20 -17.01
C ASN A 12 -7.81 6.15 -15.99
N HIS A 13 -6.86 5.29 -16.36
CA HIS A 13 -6.25 4.27 -15.48
C HIS A 13 -5.28 4.90 -14.47
N ILE A 14 -5.76 5.82 -13.65
CA ILE A 14 -4.96 6.48 -12.61
C ILE A 14 -4.59 5.53 -11.46
N SER A 15 -5.14 4.31 -11.45
CA SER A 15 -4.76 3.21 -10.57
C SER A 15 -3.28 2.87 -10.65
N TYR A 16 -2.63 3.04 -11.80
CA TYR A 16 -1.17 2.84 -11.90
C TYR A 16 -0.37 3.82 -11.05
N PHE A 17 -0.85 5.07 -10.85
CA PHE A 17 -0.20 6.04 -9.95
C PHE A 17 -0.36 5.68 -8.47
N ALA A 18 -1.31 4.81 -8.13
CA ALA A 18 -1.46 4.32 -6.76
C ALA A 18 -0.29 3.39 -6.35
N ILE A 19 0.40 2.75 -7.30
CA ILE A 19 1.56 1.88 -7.03
C ILE A 19 2.76 2.68 -6.47
N PRO A 20 3.28 3.72 -7.14
CA PRO A 20 4.34 4.54 -6.56
C PRO A 20 3.88 5.29 -5.29
N ALA A 21 2.60 5.66 -5.18
CA ALA A 21 2.06 6.22 -3.93
C ALA A 21 2.08 5.20 -2.77
N ALA A 22 1.73 3.93 -3.04
CA ALA A 22 1.85 2.84 -2.07
C ALA A 22 3.31 2.58 -1.68
N PHE A 23 4.23 2.66 -2.64
CA PHE A 23 5.67 2.59 -2.35
C PHE A 23 6.11 3.72 -1.42
N ALA A 24 5.66 4.96 -1.66
CA ALA A 24 5.93 6.07 -0.75
C ALA A 24 5.37 5.81 0.67
N CYS A 25 4.17 5.24 0.78
CA CYS A 25 3.61 4.81 2.06
C CYS A 25 4.45 3.73 2.77
N ALA A 26 5.12 2.85 2.02
CA ALA A 26 6.06 1.88 2.60
C ALA A 26 7.38 2.55 3.01
N HIS A 27 7.89 3.47 2.21
CA HIS A 27 9.23 4.01 2.36
C HIS A 27 9.33 5.14 3.39
N ILE A 28 8.33 6.03 3.47
CA ILE A 28 8.33 7.18 4.39
C ILE A 28 8.53 6.77 5.87
N PRO A 29 7.82 5.75 6.41
CA PRO A 29 8.07 5.30 7.78
C PRO A 29 9.48 4.76 8.02
N HIS A 30 10.09 4.13 7.00
CA HIS A 30 11.48 3.67 7.09
C HIS A 30 12.45 4.85 7.10
N LEU A 31 12.28 5.84 6.22
CA LEU A 31 13.10 7.05 6.22
C LEU A 31 12.98 7.80 7.53
N TYR A 32 11.77 7.93 8.07
CA TYR A 32 11.55 8.51 9.40
C TYR A 32 12.34 7.75 10.47
N SER A 33 12.24 6.41 10.49
CA SER A 33 12.99 5.56 11.43
C SER A 33 14.51 5.76 11.31
N VAL A 34 15.04 5.78 10.09
CA VAL A 34 16.48 5.98 9.81
C VAL A 34 16.96 7.35 10.28
N VAL A 35 16.31 8.42 9.82
CA VAL A 35 16.74 9.80 10.08
C VAL A 35 16.63 10.14 11.57
N ALA A 36 15.54 9.74 12.22
CA ALA A 36 15.32 10.03 13.64
C ALA A 36 16.06 9.08 14.59
N SER A 37 16.72 8.02 14.09
CA SER A 37 17.49 7.09 14.92
C SER A 37 18.85 7.62 15.42
N GLN A 38 19.21 8.86 15.07
CA GLN A 38 20.40 9.57 15.57
C GLN A 38 21.70 8.74 15.47
N GLY A 39 21.94 8.10 14.33
CA GLY A 39 23.17 7.33 14.07
C GLY A 39 23.07 5.82 14.38
N ALA A 40 21.92 5.32 14.83
CA ALA A 40 21.72 3.87 14.99
C ALA A 40 21.60 3.11 13.64
N TYR A 41 21.45 3.82 12.53
CA TYR A 41 21.40 3.23 11.20
C TYR A 41 22.81 2.98 10.63
N ASP A 42 23.14 1.70 10.43
CA ASP A 42 24.36 1.25 9.76
C ASP A 42 24.04 0.78 8.34
N ASN A 43 24.63 1.44 7.34
CA ASN A 43 24.49 1.07 5.92
C ASN A 43 25.13 -0.29 5.58
N SER A 44 26.10 -0.75 6.35
CA SER A 44 26.73 -2.06 6.16
C SER A 44 25.85 -3.19 6.67
N ASN A 45 24.96 -2.90 7.64
CA ASN A 45 23.99 -3.83 8.20
C ASN A 45 22.60 -3.17 8.42
N PRO A 46 21.89 -2.80 7.34
CA PRO A 46 20.66 -2.01 7.43
C PRO A 46 19.50 -2.74 8.10
N ARG A 47 19.57 -4.08 8.20
CA ARG A 47 18.55 -4.92 8.85
C ARG A 47 18.65 -4.89 10.38
N ALA A 48 19.82 -4.55 10.93
CA ALA A 48 20.04 -4.42 12.37
C ALA A 48 19.47 -3.11 12.96
N LEU A 49 18.90 -2.21 12.15
CA LEU A 49 18.38 -0.92 12.61
C LEU A 49 17.48 -1.01 13.85
N LYS A 50 16.57 -2.00 13.92
CA LYS A 50 15.67 -2.16 15.08
C LYS A 50 16.44 -2.48 16.36
N ASP A 51 17.44 -3.35 16.25
CA ASP A 51 18.28 -3.78 17.38
C ASP A 51 19.17 -2.64 17.83
N ASN A 52 19.77 -1.92 16.87
CA ASN A 52 20.59 -0.74 17.14
C ASN A 52 19.79 0.37 17.83
N ILE A 53 18.55 0.64 17.38
CA ILE A 53 17.64 1.60 18.04
C ILE A 53 17.36 1.15 19.48
N ALA A 54 17.07 -0.14 19.71
CA ALA A 54 16.79 -0.66 21.05
C ALA A 54 17.99 -0.46 22.00
N SER A 55 19.21 -0.68 21.51
CA SER A 55 20.46 -0.49 22.28
C SER A 55 20.94 0.96 22.38
N ALA A 56 20.37 1.90 21.63
CA ALA A 56 20.86 3.28 21.58
C ALA A 56 20.70 3.99 22.93
N SER A 57 21.78 4.48 23.51
CA SER A 57 21.73 5.27 24.75
C SER A 57 21.32 6.73 24.52
N THR A 58 21.34 7.19 23.27
CA THR A 58 21.02 8.57 22.86
C THR A 58 19.53 8.84 22.71
N LEU A 59 18.69 7.80 22.73
CA LEU A 59 17.25 7.91 22.54
C LEU A 59 16.51 7.55 23.83
N ASP A 60 15.48 8.32 24.17
CA ASP A 60 14.53 7.93 25.21
C ASP A 60 13.71 6.71 24.78
N GLU A 61 13.12 6.01 25.75
CA GLU A 61 12.40 4.77 25.50
C GLU A 61 11.15 4.97 24.63
N GLU A 62 10.46 6.10 24.75
CA GLU A 62 9.26 6.38 23.95
C GLU A 62 9.61 6.53 22.46
N MET A 63 10.68 7.28 22.17
CA MET A 63 11.21 7.47 20.83
C MET A 63 11.69 6.14 20.25
N LYS A 64 12.43 5.33 21.00
CA LYS A 64 12.84 3.99 20.54
C LYS A 64 11.64 3.16 20.09
N GLN A 65 10.61 3.06 20.93
CA GLN A 65 9.42 2.30 20.61
C GLN A 65 8.69 2.88 19.39
N ARG A 66 8.63 4.22 19.24
CA ARG A 66 8.03 4.87 18.08
C ARG A 66 8.78 4.57 16.78
N LEU A 67 10.11 4.65 16.78
CA LEU A 67 10.93 4.36 15.61
C LEU A 67 10.90 2.88 15.23
N ILE A 68 10.86 1.98 16.21
CA ILE A 68 10.67 0.55 15.99
C ILE A 68 9.29 0.28 15.36
N ARG A 69 8.22 0.93 15.85
CA ARG A 69 6.88 0.84 15.25
C ARG A 69 6.87 1.36 13.81
N ALA A 70 7.56 2.47 13.52
CA ALA A 70 7.68 3.00 12.16
C ALA A 70 8.39 2.02 11.22
N LYS A 71 9.49 1.40 11.68
CA LYS A 71 10.18 0.38 10.90
C LYS A 71 9.30 -0.85 10.65
N ARG A 72 8.57 -1.33 11.67
CA ARG A 72 7.61 -2.44 11.53
C ARG A 72 6.46 -2.12 10.56
N ALA A 73 5.93 -0.90 10.59
CA ALA A 73 4.90 -0.46 9.67
C ALA A 73 5.42 -0.45 8.22
N SER A 74 6.66 0.02 8.00
CA SER A 74 7.31 -0.04 6.70
C SER A 74 7.47 -1.47 6.19
N GLU A 75 8.01 -2.37 7.02
CA GLU A 75 8.19 -3.79 6.68
C GLU A 75 6.87 -4.44 6.28
N ASN A 76 5.80 -4.21 7.03
CA ASN A 76 4.47 -4.74 6.69
C ASN A 76 3.93 -4.21 5.35
N ASN A 77 4.16 -2.93 5.05
CA ASN A 77 3.77 -2.35 3.76
C ASN A 77 4.55 -3.01 2.61
N TYR A 78 5.84 -3.28 2.80
CA TYR A 78 6.67 -3.97 1.79
C TYR A 78 6.25 -5.43 1.57
N GLU A 79 5.83 -6.15 2.62
CA GLU A 79 5.36 -7.54 2.50
C GLU A 79 4.11 -7.68 1.61
N THR A 80 3.33 -6.61 1.48
CA THR A 80 1.98 -6.64 0.89
C THR A 80 1.83 -5.78 -0.36
N ILE A 81 2.78 -4.87 -0.65
CA ILE A 81 2.76 -4.05 -1.86
C ILE A 81 2.81 -4.88 -3.15
N GLY A 82 3.49 -6.04 -3.14
CA GLY A 82 3.54 -6.94 -4.29
C GLY A 82 2.17 -7.48 -4.66
N LEU A 83 1.39 -7.95 -3.67
CA LEU A 83 0.02 -8.40 -3.86
C LEU A 83 -0.85 -7.27 -4.43
N PHE A 84 -0.74 -6.07 -3.87
CA PHE A 84 -1.47 -4.90 -4.34
C PHE A 84 -1.14 -4.54 -5.80
N ALA A 85 0.15 -4.37 -6.13
CA ALA A 85 0.60 -3.97 -7.45
C ALA A 85 0.22 -5.00 -8.53
N ALA A 86 0.35 -6.30 -8.20
CA ALA A 86 -0.09 -7.37 -9.07
C ALA A 86 -1.61 -7.33 -9.32
N GLY A 87 -2.41 -7.08 -8.28
CA GLY A 87 -3.86 -6.91 -8.42
C GLY A 87 -4.25 -5.74 -9.31
N VAL A 88 -3.58 -4.58 -9.15
CA VAL A 88 -3.80 -3.41 -10.02
C VAL A 88 -3.49 -3.74 -11.47
N ALA A 89 -2.33 -4.37 -11.75
CA ALA A 89 -1.95 -4.75 -13.11
C ALA A 89 -2.96 -5.76 -13.71
N ALA A 90 -3.31 -6.80 -12.97
CA ALA A 90 -4.25 -7.83 -13.41
C ALA A 90 -5.65 -7.27 -13.71
N ALA A 91 -6.19 -6.42 -12.83
CA ALA A 91 -7.52 -5.85 -13.01
C ALA A 91 -7.60 -4.91 -14.23
N ASN A 92 -6.56 -4.09 -14.44
CA ASN A 92 -6.49 -3.25 -15.64
C ASN A 92 -6.34 -4.11 -16.91
N GLN A 93 -5.47 -5.14 -16.88
CA GLN A 93 -5.25 -6.01 -18.04
C GLN A 93 -6.50 -6.81 -18.43
N ALA A 94 -7.29 -7.23 -17.44
CA ALA A 94 -8.56 -7.92 -17.65
C ALA A 94 -9.71 -6.99 -18.13
N GLY A 95 -9.46 -5.69 -18.29
CA GLY A 95 -10.48 -4.74 -18.73
C GLY A 95 -11.58 -4.48 -17.70
N ALA A 96 -11.28 -4.61 -16.39
CA ALA A 96 -12.22 -4.28 -15.34
C ALA A 96 -12.60 -2.77 -15.38
N PRO A 97 -13.81 -2.38 -14.94
CA PRO A 97 -14.26 -1.00 -14.99
C PRO A 97 -13.30 -0.04 -14.27
N THR A 98 -12.82 0.97 -14.99
CA THR A 98 -11.82 1.93 -14.51
C THR A 98 -12.18 2.57 -13.18
N CYS A 99 -13.47 2.89 -12.95
CA CYS A 99 -13.94 3.44 -11.68
C CYS A 99 -13.72 2.48 -10.49
N VAL A 100 -13.94 1.18 -10.68
CA VAL A 100 -13.76 0.15 -9.65
C VAL A 100 -12.28 -0.02 -9.34
N VAL A 101 -11.45 -0.16 -10.37
CA VAL A 101 -10.00 -0.34 -10.21
C VAL A 101 -9.39 0.89 -9.52
N ASN A 102 -9.78 2.10 -9.92
CA ASN A 102 -9.31 3.33 -9.30
C ASN A 102 -9.76 3.47 -7.84
N ALA A 103 -11.02 3.12 -7.53
CA ALA A 103 -11.54 3.18 -6.17
C ALA A 103 -10.82 2.21 -5.22
N LEU A 104 -10.62 0.97 -5.63
CA LEU A 104 -9.88 -0.02 -4.84
C LEU A 104 -8.41 0.39 -4.68
N SER A 105 -7.80 0.91 -5.76
CA SER A 105 -6.38 1.30 -5.75
C SER A 105 -6.10 2.50 -4.85
N TRP A 106 -6.89 3.56 -4.97
CA TRP A 106 -6.70 4.75 -4.14
C TRP A 106 -7.26 4.58 -2.73
N GLY A 107 -8.29 3.75 -2.56
CA GLY A 107 -8.75 3.29 -1.25
C GLY A 107 -7.62 2.61 -0.47
N TYR A 108 -6.93 1.65 -1.11
CA TYR A 108 -5.74 1.01 -0.53
C TYR A 108 -4.69 2.03 -0.05
N VAL A 109 -4.34 3.00 -0.89
CA VAL A 109 -3.35 4.04 -0.53
C VAL A 109 -3.84 4.88 0.65
N GLY A 110 -5.10 5.33 0.63
CA GLY A 110 -5.69 6.09 1.74
C GLY A 110 -5.65 5.32 3.06
N PHE A 111 -6.06 4.05 3.04
CA PHE A 111 -5.99 3.21 4.24
C PHE A 111 -4.55 2.89 4.67
N ARG A 112 -3.57 2.86 3.76
CA ARG A 112 -2.14 2.74 4.14
C ARG A 112 -1.61 3.96 4.87
N ILE A 113 -2.06 5.16 4.49
CA ILE A 113 -1.72 6.40 5.22
C ILE A 113 -2.29 6.33 6.64
N ILE A 114 -3.57 5.95 6.77
CA ILE A 114 -4.22 5.77 8.08
C ILE A 114 -3.51 4.68 8.89
N TYR A 115 -3.19 3.54 8.28
CA TYR A 115 -2.49 2.43 8.92
C TYR A 115 -1.16 2.88 9.52
N ASN A 116 -0.34 3.59 8.74
CA ASN A 116 0.94 4.11 9.19
C ASN A 116 0.77 5.06 10.38
N PHE A 117 -0.21 5.97 10.31
CA PHE A 117 -0.50 6.90 11.40
C PHE A 117 -0.90 6.16 12.68
N VAL A 118 -1.85 5.21 12.58
CA VAL A 118 -2.32 4.40 13.71
C VAL A 118 -1.18 3.58 14.31
N TYR A 119 -0.38 2.91 13.47
CA TYR A 119 0.72 2.07 13.95
C TYR A 119 1.77 2.91 14.68
N ILE A 120 2.24 4.00 14.09
CA ILE A 120 3.35 4.79 14.64
C ILE A 120 2.93 5.53 15.90
N ASN A 121 1.79 6.23 15.85
CA ASN A 121 1.39 7.18 16.89
C ASN A 121 0.48 6.55 17.94
N LEU A 122 -0.44 5.65 17.54
CA LEU A 122 -1.40 5.04 18.46
C LEU A 122 -0.99 3.64 18.91
N GLY A 123 -0.02 3.00 18.24
CA GLY A 123 0.38 1.62 18.54
C GLY A 123 0.97 1.38 19.94
N GLY A 124 1.27 2.44 20.71
CA GLY A 124 1.60 2.33 22.15
C GLY A 124 0.37 2.26 23.07
N ILE A 125 -0.83 2.60 22.57
CA ILE A 125 -2.08 2.65 23.31
C ILE A 125 -2.79 1.31 23.16
N ARG A 126 -2.87 0.55 24.25
CA ARG A 126 -3.44 -0.81 24.24
C ARG A 126 -4.87 -0.87 23.73
N GLU A 127 -5.68 0.15 23.95
CA GLU A 127 -7.09 0.19 23.51
C GLU A 127 -7.27 0.29 21.99
N THR A 128 -6.25 0.77 21.27
CA THR A 128 -6.32 1.00 19.81
C THR A 128 -5.78 -0.16 18.97
N HIS A 129 -5.41 -1.27 19.59
CA HIS A 129 -4.76 -2.41 18.91
C HIS A 129 -5.61 -3.00 17.78
N TRP A 130 -6.94 -3.02 17.94
CA TRP A 130 -7.87 -3.54 16.93
C TRP A 130 -7.94 -2.64 15.68
N LEU A 131 -7.75 -1.32 15.84
CA LEU A 131 -7.86 -0.34 14.76
C LEU A 131 -6.80 -0.59 13.68
N ARG A 132 -5.57 -0.89 14.10
CA ARG A 132 -4.48 -1.27 13.18
C ARG A 132 -4.89 -2.47 12.33
N SER A 133 -5.42 -3.52 12.96
CA SER A 133 -5.84 -4.74 12.27
C SER A 133 -7.03 -4.49 11.34
N ALA A 134 -8.02 -3.70 11.77
CA ALA A 134 -9.18 -3.36 10.95
C ALA A 134 -8.77 -2.59 9.68
N VAL A 135 -7.94 -1.55 9.83
CA VAL A 135 -7.45 -0.74 8.71
C VAL A 135 -6.59 -1.58 7.76
N TRP A 136 -5.73 -2.45 8.30
CA TRP A 136 -4.95 -3.39 7.50
C TRP A 136 -5.83 -4.34 6.69
N SER A 137 -6.89 -4.90 7.31
CA SER A 137 -7.82 -5.80 6.62
C SER A 137 -8.48 -5.12 5.42
N VAL A 138 -8.85 -3.84 5.53
CA VAL A 138 -9.42 -3.09 4.38
C VAL A 138 -8.40 -2.95 3.24
N CYS A 139 -7.12 -2.73 3.55
CA CYS A 139 -6.05 -2.73 2.55
C CYS A 139 -5.97 -4.09 1.84
N MET A 140 -5.98 -5.18 2.60
CA MET A 140 -5.90 -6.54 2.05
C MET A 140 -7.12 -6.87 1.19
N TRP A 141 -8.32 -6.55 1.65
CA TRP A 141 -9.55 -6.78 0.89
C TRP A 141 -9.64 -5.91 -0.36
N SER A 142 -9.03 -4.73 -0.37
CA SER A 142 -8.90 -3.93 -1.59
C SER A 142 -7.99 -4.62 -2.62
N SER A 143 -6.89 -5.22 -2.17
CA SER A 143 -5.98 -6.00 -3.03
C SER A 143 -6.65 -7.26 -3.56
N VAL A 144 -7.37 -8.00 -2.71
CA VAL A 144 -8.16 -9.18 -3.11
C VAL A 144 -9.28 -8.76 -4.08
N GLY A 145 -9.98 -7.67 -3.82
CA GLY A 145 -11.04 -7.14 -4.68
C GLY A 145 -10.56 -6.82 -6.09
N LEU A 146 -9.31 -6.35 -6.24
CA LEU A 146 -8.68 -6.14 -7.55
C LEU A 146 -8.51 -7.46 -8.32
N PHE A 147 -8.05 -8.53 -7.66
CA PHE A 147 -7.96 -9.85 -8.28
C PHE A 147 -9.32 -10.45 -8.60
N VAL A 148 -10.32 -10.27 -7.73
CA VAL A 148 -11.69 -10.70 -8.00
C VAL A 148 -12.25 -9.98 -9.23
N ALA A 149 -12.02 -8.65 -9.34
CA ALA A 149 -12.37 -7.90 -10.53
C ALA A 149 -11.63 -8.46 -11.77
N ALA A 150 -10.33 -8.73 -11.67
CA ALA A 150 -9.58 -9.33 -12.77
C ALA A 150 -10.22 -10.65 -13.25
N GLY A 151 -10.56 -11.56 -12.32
CA GLY A 151 -11.19 -12.83 -12.65
C GLY A 151 -12.57 -12.69 -13.31
N ILE A 152 -13.42 -11.78 -12.81
CA ILE A 152 -14.75 -11.54 -13.37
C ILE A 152 -14.68 -10.98 -14.80
N TYR A 153 -13.72 -10.10 -15.08
CA TYR A 153 -13.64 -9.39 -16.36
C TYR A 153 -12.71 -10.06 -17.39
N SER A 154 -11.88 -11.02 -16.98
CA SER A 154 -10.96 -11.74 -17.88
C SER A 154 -11.67 -12.44 -19.04
N THR A 155 -12.89 -12.92 -18.84
CA THR A 155 -13.66 -13.67 -19.86
C THR A 155 -14.29 -12.76 -20.92
N LYS A 156 -14.37 -11.43 -20.69
CA LYS A 156 -14.93 -10.51 -21.69
C LYS A 156 -14.07 -10.40 -22.94
N GLY A 157 -12.75 -10.61 -22.80
CA GLY A 157 -11.85 -10.69 -23.95
C GLY A 157 -12.23 -11.86 -24.85
N ASP A 158 -12.45 -13.04 -24.26
CA ASP A 158 -12.77 -14.27 -24.99
C ASP A 158 -14.05 -14.12 -25.83
N TYR A 159 -15.11 -13.53 -25.26
CA TYR A 159 -16.36 -13.29 -26.00
C TYR A 159 -16.22 -12.28 -27.15
N GLN A 160 -15.35 -11.27 -27.03
CA GLN A 160 -15.12 -10.31 -28.13
C GLN A 160 -14.37 -11.00 -29.28
N TYR A 161 -13.39 -11.85 -28.97
CA TYR A 161 -12.70 -12.63 -29.99
C TYR A 161 -13.62 -13.65 -30.67
N GLU A 162 -14.48 -14.35 -29.92
CA GLU A 162 -15.48 -15.27 -30.52
C GLU A 162 -16.42 -14.54 -31.48
N LEU A 163 -16.92 -13.35 -31.12
CA LEU A 163 -17.79 -12.55 -31.98
C LEU A 163 -17.05 -12.01 -33.22
N GLU A 164 -15.77 -11.67 -33.11
CA GLU A 164 -14.96 -11.29 -34.29
C GLU A 164 -14.74 -12.50 -35.22
N PHE A 165 -14.53 -13.70 -34.68
CA PHE A 165 -14.38 -14.93 -35.47
C PHE A 165 -15.69 -15.41 -36.12
N GLU A 166 -16.85 -15.22 -35.48
CA GLU A 166 -18.16 -15.55 -36.08
C GLU A 166 -18.55 -14.59 -37.22
N ASN A 167 -17.94 -13.40 -37.30
CA ASN A 167 -18.23 -12.40 -38.32
C ASN A 167 -17.23 -12.39 -39.50
N ILE A 168 -16.37 -13.40 -39.62
CA ILE A 168 -15.43 -13.63 -40.74
C ILE A 168 -15.90 -14.84 -41.56
#